data_AF-A0A178MSC5-F1
#
_entry.id   AF-A0A178MSC5-F1
#
_cell.length_a   1.000
_cell.length_b   1.000
_cell.length_c   1.000
_cell.angle_alpha   90.00
_cell.angle_beta   90.00
_cell.angle_gamma   90.00
#
_symmetry.space_group_name_H-M   'P 1'
#
loop_
_entity.id
_entity.type
_entity.pdbx_description
1 polymer ?
#
loop_
_entity_poly.entity_id
_entity_poly.type
_entity_poly.pdbx_seq_one_letter_code
_entity_poly.pdbx_strand_id
1 'polypeptide(L)'
;MKRLLAPLVALTLAACAASVPWTSTTVPKDQWKSDYSACRRYADRDVGWREDDRDSGSPFRDYDRHQAKKRFDASLASCMIDRGYVPASRHKE
;
A
#
# COMPACT_ATOMS: atom_id res chain seq x y z
N MET A 1 -3.12 -12.22 43.59
CA MET A 1 -2.57 -11.19 42.67
C MET A 1 -2.67 -11.71 41.24
N LYS A 2 -3.77 -11.45 40.52
CA LYS A 2 -4.06 -12.20 39.29
C LYS A 2 -4.95 -11.47 38.28
N ARG A 3 -4.71 -10.18 38.00
CA ARG A 3 -5.50 -9.42 37.00
C ARG A 3 -4.72 -8.25 36.40
N LEU A 4 -3.65 -8.49 35.65
CA LEU A 4 -2.98 -7.42 34.88
C LEU A 4 -2.52 -7.84 33.46
N LEU A 5 -2.92 -9.02 32.98
CA LEU A 5 -2.49 -9.52 31.66
C LEU A 5 -3.41 -9.14 30.49
N ALA A 6 -4.52 -8.47 30.74
CA ALA A 6 -5.54 -8.18 29.73
C ALA A 6 -5.28 -6.97 28.79
N PRO A 7 -4.51 -5.90 29.12
CA PRO A 7 -4.48 -4.72 28.25
C PRO A 7 -3.51 -4.86 27.06
N LEU A 8 -2.60 -5.83 27.09
CA LEU A 8 -1.55 -5.99 26.07
C LEU A 8 -2.07 -6.54 24.74
N VAL A 9 -3.19 -7.27 24.73
CA VAL A 9 -3.77 -7.84 23.51
C VAL A 9 -4.50 -6.78 22.66
N ALA A 10 -4.96 -5.68 23.27
CA ALA A 10 -5.68 -4.63 22.54
C ALA A 10 -4.76 -3.74 21.69
N LEU A 11 -3.46 -3.63 22.03
CA LEU A 11 -2.52 -2.77 21.29
C LEU A 11 -1.98 -3.38 20.00
N THR A 12 -2.10 -4.70 19.79
CA THR A 12 -1.56 -5.34 18.58
C THR A 12 -2.45 -5.21 17.34
N LEU A 13 -3.70 -4.77 17.48
CA LEU A 13 -4.63 -4.59 16.34
C LEU A 13 -4.61 -3.18 15.72
N ALA A 14 -3.99 -2.18 16.36
CA ALA A 14 -3.95 -0.81 15.83
C ALA A 14 -2.91 -0.61 14.70
N ALA A 15 -2.03 -1.59 14.45
CA ALA A 15 -0.90 -1.44 13.52
C ALA A 15 -1.28 -1.58 12.03
N CYS A 16 -2.56 -1.69 11.69
CA CYS A 16 -3.00 -1.91 10.32
C CYS A 16 -4.03 -0.86 9.88
N ALA A 17 -3.77 0.41 10.12
CA ALA A 17 -4.53 1.52 9.54
C ALA A 17 -3.63 2.38 8.64
N ALA A 18 -2.85 1.75 7.75
CA ALA A 18 -2.22 2.49 6.65
C ALA A 18 -3.33 3.11 5.79
N SER A 19 -3.31 4.43 5.66
CA SER A 19 -4.28 5.18 4.85
C SER A 19 -4.12 4.79 3.37
N VAL A 20 -5.24 4.53 2.71
CA VAL A 20 -5.27 4.17 1.29
C VAL A 20 -5.39 5.46 0.47
N PRO A 21 -4.45 5.78 -0.44
CA PRO A 21 -4.48 7.02 -1.24
C PRO A 21 -5.47 6.95 -2.42
N TRP A 22 -6.49 6.11 -2.31
CA TRP A 22 -7.49 5.82 -3.34
C TRP A 22 -8.88 5.83 -2.72
N THR A 23 -9.87 6.28 -3.50
CA THR A 23 -11.29 6.36 -3.10
C THR A 23 -12.18 5.75 -4.17
N SER A 24 -13.35 5.25 -3.78
CA SER A 24 -14.38 4.77 -4.70
C SER A 24 -15.76 5.12 -4.15
N THR A 25 -16.69 5.51 -5.01
CA THR A 25 -18.09 5.79 -4.63
C THR A 25 -18.95 4.54 -4.64
N THR A 26 -18.49 3.48 -5.31
CA THR A 26 -19.23 2.22 -5.49
C THR A 26 -18.82 1.15 -4.49
N VAL A 27 -17.60 1.24 -3.94
CA VAL A 27 -17.06 0.25 -3.00
C VAL A 27 -17.08 0.79 -1.56
N PRO A 28 -17.58 0.02 -0.57
CA PRO A 28 -17.51 0.37 0.85
C PRO A 28 -16.07 0.62 1.36
N LYS A 29 -15.90 1.62 2.24
CA LYS A 29 -14.59 2.08 2.76
C LYS A 29 -13.77 0.99 3.47
N ASP A 30 -14.44 0.05 4.13
CA ASP A 30 -13.85 -1.12 4.78
C ASP A 30 -13.11 -2.04 3.79
N GLN A 31 -13.56 -2.08 2.53
CA GLN A 31 -12.93 -2.90 1.50
C GLN A 31 -11.71 -2.23 0.85
N TRP A 32 -11.60 -0.89 0.90
CA TRP A 32 -10.53 -0.14 0.23
C TRP A 32 -9.14 -0.60 0.63
N LYS A 33 -8.95 -0.91 1.91
CA LYS A 33 -7.67 -1.39 2.43
C LYS A 33 -7.35 -2.81 1.98
N SER A 34 -8.35 -3.67 1.94
CA SER A 34 -8.20 -5.04 1.43
C SER A 34 -7.78 -5.01 -0.04
N ASP A 35 -8.50 -4.24 -0.85
CA ASP A 35 -8.28 -4.11 -2.29
C ASP A 35 -6.93 -3.48 -2.60
N TYR A 36 -6.59 -2.40 -1.90
CA TYR A 36 -5.27 -1.79 -2.02
C TYR A 36 -4.15 -2.76 -1.67
N SER A 37 -4.31 -3.56 -0.60
CA SER A 37 -3.31 -4.56 -0.22
C SER A 37 -3.18 -5.68 -1.27
N ALA A 38 -4.28 -6.08 -1.90
CA ALA A 38 -4.29 -7.08 -2.95
C ALA A 38 -3.60 -6.56 -4.23
N CYS A 39 -3.93 -5.34 -4.65
CA CYS A 39 -3.30 -4.69 -5.80
C CYS A 39 -1.82 -4.39 -5.55
N ARG A 40 -1.44 -4.02 -4.32
CA ARG A 40 -0.03 -3.84 -3.93
C ARG A 40 0.76 -5.13 -4.11
N ARG A 41 0.26 -6.25 -3.56
CA ARG A 41 0.88 -7.57 -3.70
C ARG A 41 0.93 -8.05 -5.16
N TYR A 42 -0.06 -7.67 -5.96
CA TYR A 42 -0.06 -7.93 -7.39
C TYR A 42 1.10 -7.19 -8.07
N ALA A 43 1.21 -5.87 -7.86
CA ALA A 43 2.29 -5.05 -8.41
C ALA A 43 3.68 -5.48 -7.92
N ASP A 44 3.80 -5.90 -6.65
CA ASP A 44 5.05 -6.43 -6.09
C ASP A 44 5.51 -7.69 -6.84
N ARG A 45 4.57 -8.60 -7.18
CA ARG A 45 4.86 -9.83 -7.94
C ARG A 45 5.17 -9.56 -9.42
N ASP A 46 4.50 -8.58 -10.00
CA ASP A 46 4.64 -8.21 -11.42
C ASP A 46 5.99 -7.55 -11.70
N VAL A 47 6.38 -6.58 -10.86
CA VAL A 47 7.59 -5.77 -11.08
C VAL A 47 8.80 -6.32 -10.33
N GLY A 48 8.58 -7.12 -9.27
CA GLY A 48 9.64 -7.60 -8.39
C GLY A 48 10.31 -6.50 -7.56
N TRP A 49 9.67 -5.33 -7.46
CA TRP A 49 10.18 -4.20 -6.68
C TRP A 49 10.05 -4.49 -5.19
N ARG A 50 11.14 -4.35 -4.42
CA ARG A 50 11.10 -4.37 -2.96
C ARG A 50 11.43 -2.99 -2.41
N GLU A 51 10.64 -2.57 -1.44
CA GLU A 51 10.82 -1.28 -0.79
C GLU A 51 12.11 -1.24 0.06
N ASP A 52 12.60 -2.42 0.46
CA ASP A 52 13.73 -2.66 1.37
C ASP A 52 15.10 -2.50 0.69
N ASP A 53 15.17 -2.40 -0.64
CA ASP A 53 16.41 -2.26 -1.41
C ASP A 53 17.03 -0.84 -1.33
N ARG A 54 16.72 -0.08 -0.27
CA ARG A 54 17.14 1.33 -0.08
C ARG A 54 18.59 1.51 0.35
N ASP A 55 19.24 0.49 0.91
CA ASP A 55 20.55 0.64 1.58
C ASP A 55 21.78 0.48 0.67
N SER A 56 21.63 0.22 -0.63
CA SER A 56 22.79 0.16 -1.53
C SER A 56 23.12 1.55 -2.10
N GLY A 57 24.13 2.23 -1.56
CA GLY A 57 24.57 3.59 -1.95
C GLY A 57 25.22 3.72 -3.34
N SER A 58 24.71 3.02 -4.36
CA SER A 58 25.19 3.10 -5.74
C SER A 58 24.24 3.95 -6.62
N PRO A 59 24.70 5.07 -7.21
CA PRO A 59 23.84 5.95 -8.03
C PRO A 59 23.19 5.28 -9.24
N PHE A 60 23.84 4.26 -9.83
CA PHE A 60 23.26 3.49 -10.93
C PHE A 60 22.08 2.63 -10.48
N ARG A 61 22.13 2.11 -9.25
CA ARG A 61 21.02 1.36 -8.65
C ARG A 61 19.86 2.25 -8.27
N ASP A 62 20.13 3.50 -7.90
CA ASP A 62 19.07 4.48 -7.63
C ASP A 62 18.22 4.75 -8.88
N TYR A 63 18.87 4.92 -10.04
CA TYR A 63 18.15 5.09 -11.31
C TYR A 63 17.25 3.89 -11.63
N ASP A 64 17.80 2.68 -11.58
CA ASP A 64 17.04 1.45 -11.84
C ASP A 64 15.90 1.26 -10.84
N ARG A 65 16.14 1.59 -9.56
CA ARG A 65 15.13 1.57 -8.50
C ARG A 65 14.01 2.59 -8.75
N HIS A 66 14.33 3.78 -9.24
CA HIS A 66 13.32 4.77 -9.63
C HIS A 66 12.47 4.28 -10.79
N GLN A 67 13.07 3.63 -11.79
CA GLN A 67 12.32 3.02 -12.90
C GLN A 67 11.44 1.87 -12.42
N ALA A 68 11.97 0.99 -11.57
CA ALA A 68 11.21 -0.10 -10.97
C ALA A 68 10.04 0.43 -10.11
N LYS A 69 10.28 1.48 -9.31
CA LYS A 69 9.21 2.15 -8.55
C LYS A 69 8.12 2.72 -9.46
N LYS A 70 8.48 3.38 -10.56
CA LYS A 70 7.49 3.91 -11.53
C LYS A 70 6.63 2.80 -12.13
N ARG A 71 7.25 1.68 -12.50
CA ARG A 71 6.52 0.50 -13.01
C ARG A 71 5.59 -0.09 -11.95
N PHE A 72 6.07 -0.19 -10.71
CA PHE A 72 5.28 -0.65 -9.57
C PHE A 72 4.06 0.26 -9.34
N ASP A 73 4.26 1.57 -9.27
CA ASP A 73 3.19 2.54 -9.07
C ASP A 73 2.17 2.49 -10.23
N ALA A 74 2.63 2.29 -11.47
CA ALA A 74 1.76 2.14 -12.63
C ALA A 74 0.94 0.84 -12.60
N SER A 75 1.55 -0.29 -12.23
CA SER A 75 0.89 -1.59 -12.09
C SER A 75 -0.16 -1.57 -10.97
N LEU A 76 0.18 -0.96 -9.82
CA LEU A 76 -0.75 -0.70 -8.72
C LEU A 76 -1.92 0.20 -9.17
N ALA A 77 -1.62 1.30 -9.88
CA ALA A 77 -2.64 2.21 -10.36
C ALA A 77 -3.62 1.54 -11.33
N SER A 78 -3.12 0.73 -12.27
CA SER A 78 -3.97 -0.04 -13.19
C SER A 78 -4.93 -0.93 -12.43
N CYS A 79 -4.44 -1.75 -11.50
CA CYS A 79 -5.27 -2.65 -10.70
C CYS A 79 -6.36 -1.91 -9.91
N MET A 80 -6.04 -0.73 -9.35
CA MET A 80 -7.02 0.09 -8.63
C MET A 80 -8.06 0.70 -9.57
N ILE A 81 -7.64 1.20 -10.73
CA ILE A 81 -8.54 1.79 -11.74
C ILE A 81 -9.50 0.74 -12.29
N ASP A 82 -9.02 -0.48 -12.58
CA ASP A 82 -9.84 -1.58 -13.08
C ASP A 82 -10.94 -1.98 -12.07
N ARG A 83 -10.70 -1.75 -10.78
CA ARG A 83 -11.65 -1.94 -9.68
C ARG A 83 -12.57 -0.73 -9.44
N GLY A 84 -12.45 0.34 -10.23
CA GLY A 84 -13.28 1.54 -10.12
C GLY A 84 -12.83 2.51 -9.02
N TYR A 85 -11.56 2.47 -8.61
CA TYR A 85 -10.98 3.45 -7.70
C TYR A 85 -10.37 4.64 -8.44
N VAL A 86 -10.38 5.80 -7.79
CA VAL A 86 -9.71 7.02 -8.23
C VAL A 86 -8.72 7.54 -7.18
N PRO A 87 -7.63 8.21 -7.56
CA PRO A 87 -6.68 8.76 -6.59
C PRO A 87 -7.34 9.80 -5.68
N ALA A 88 -7.13 9.69 -4.37
CA ALA A 88 -7.70 10.60 -3.38
C ALA A 88 -7.17 12.05 -3.51
N SER A 89 -5.98 12.23 -4.08
CA SER A 89 -5.42 13.57 -4.37
C SER A 89 -6.18 14.35 -5.43
N ARG A 90 -6.99 13.69 -6.27
CA ARG A 90 -7.89 14.34 -7.22
C ARG A 90 -9.19 14.85 -6.59
N HIS A 91 -9.36 14.65 -5.28
CA HIS A 91 -10.52 15.10 -4.50
C HIS A 91 -10.18 16.28 -3.57
N LYS A 92 -9.19 17.11 -3.95
CA LYS A 92 -9.06 18.46 -3.39
C LYS A 92 -9.98 19.37 -4.19
N GLU A 93 -11.17 19.64 -3.64
CA GLU A 93 -11.95 20.84 -3.95
C GLU A 93 -11.13 22.11 -3.65
#